data_AF-A0A943YV31-F1
#
_entry.id   AF-A0A943YV31-F1
#
_cell.length_a   1.000
_cell.length_b   1.000
_cell.length_c   1.000
_cell.angle_alpha   90.00
_cell.angle_beta   90.00
_cell.angle_gamma   90.00
#
_symmetry.space_group_name_H-M   'P 1'
#
loop_
_entity.id
_entity.type
_entity.pdbx_description
1 polymer ?
#
loop_
_entity_poly.entity_id
_entity_poly.type
_entity_poly.pdbx_seq_one_letter_code
_entity_poly.pdbx_strand_id
1 'polypeptide(L)'
;VAVYTGALLGVCKTFPLWNNALLPVLFMVSALSAGAASVLLVAVFRHADEFNKAGVLKKFHFCLPIVETLLVASLCFITAFNSTAGFESVMSLVAGEWAVWFWLGLVFVGLILPTALETWLLFFSSKEFEESKKAHLISAASDAGVLVGGFMLRYLVVMAAVPVTFVM
;
A
#
# COMPACT_ATOMS: atom_id res chain seq x y z
N VAL A 1 2.34 -9.06 14.26
CA VAL A 1 3.15 -7.84 14.44
C VAL A 1 2.44 -6.60 13.89
N ALA A 2 1.96 -6.60 12.63
CA ALA A 2 1.31 -5.42 12.02
C ALA A 2 0.10 -4.85 12.79
N VAL A 3 -0.85 -5.69 13.26
CA VAL A 3 -1.98 -5.23 14.11
C VAL A 3 -1.47 -4.57 15.38
N TYR A 4 -0.49 -5.19 16.03
CA TYR A 4 0.01 -4.77 17.33
C TYR A 4 0.74 -3.43 17.21
N THR A 5 1.54 -3.23 16.15
CA THR A 5 2.16 -1.94 15.85
C THR A 5 1.12 -0.87 15.53
N GLY A 6 0.12 -1.19 14.69
CA GLY A 6 -0.96 -0.26 14.38
C GLY A 6 -1.81 0.09 15.60
N ALA A 7 -2.03 -0.86 16.52
CA ALA A 7 -2.75 -0.64 17.77
C ALA A 7 -1.92 0.19 18.77
N LEU A 8 -0.61 -0.04 18.86
CA LEU A 8 0.29 0.77 19.71
C LEU A 8 0.35 2.22 19.24
N LEU A 9 0.47 2.45 17.92
CA LEU A 9 0.36 3.80 17.35
C LEU A 9 -1.04 4.37 17.60
N GLY A 10 -2.09 3.54 17.44
CA GLY A 10 -3.49 3.84 17.75
C GLY A 10 -3.77 4.41 19.14
N VAL A 11 -3.00 3.99 20.13
CA VAL A 11 -3.18 4.36 21.54
C VAL A 11 -2.44 5.66 21.91
N CYS A 12 -1.50 6.11 21.07
CA CYS A 12 -0.84 7.41 21.23
C CYS A 12 -1.79 8.55 20.81
N LYS A 13 -2.60 9.04 21.77
CA LYS A 13 -3.56 10.15 21.61
C LYS A 13 -2.95 11.49 21.17
N THR A 14 -1.62 11.59 21.14
CA THR A 14 -0.88 12.81 20.79
C THR A 14 -1.02 13.19 19.31
N PHE A 15 -1.39 12.24 18.43
CA PHE A 15 -1.48 12.50 16.99
C PHE A 15 -2.84 12.09 16.40
N PRO A 16 -3.61 13.01 15.82
CA PRO A 16 -4.94 12.74 15.25
C PRO A 16 -4.91 11.74 14.07
N LEU A 17 -3.80 11.65 13.33
CA LEU A 17 -3.56 10.60 12.34
C LEU A 17 -3.50 9.20 12.95
N TRP A 18 -3.02 9.09 14.19
CA TRP A 18 -2.87 7.81 14.86
C TRP A 18 -4.09 7.39 15.65
N ASN A 19 -4.88 8.34 16.17
CA ASN A 19 -6.10 8.07 16.95
C ASN A 19 -7.30 7.61 16.09
N ASN A 20 -7.08 6.64 15.20
CA ASN A 20 -8.11 6.12 14.29
C ASN A 20 -8.08 4.59 14.23
N ALA A 21 -9.23 3.95 14.46
CA ALA A 21 -9.37 2.49 14.45
C ALA A 21 -9.05 1.86 13.09
N LEU A 22 -9.00 2.68 12.03
CA LEU A 22 -8.63 2.26 10.68
C LEU A 22 -7.12 1.98 10.53
N LEU A 23 -6.27 2.59 11.36
CA LEU A 23 -4.82 2.44 11.22
C LEU A 23 -4.35 1.00 11.48
N PRO A 24 -4.78 0.28 12.54
CA PRO A 24 -4.50 -1.14 12.70
C PRO A 24 -4.98 -2.01 11.52
N VAL A 25 -6.15 -1.69 10.94
CA VAL A 25 -6.72 -2.41 9.80
C VAL A 25 -5.89 -2.16 8.54
N LEU A 26 -5.47 -0.93 8.30
CA LEU A 26 -4.64 -0.54 7.18
C LEU A 26 -3.25 -1.20 7.25
N PHE A 27 -2.62 -1.27 8.43
CA PHE A 27 -1.38 -2.01 8.62
C PHE A 27 -1.54 -3.51 8.38
N MET A 28 -2.69 -4.08 8.75
CA MET A 28 -3.03 -5.47 8.47
C MET A 28 -3.16 -5.75 6.98
N VAL A 29 -3.98 -4.97 6.28
CA VAL A 29 -4.20 -5.14 4.84
C VAL A 29 -2.89 -4.93 4.08
N SER A 30 -2.12 -3.89 4.42
CA SER A 30 -0.81 -3.63 3.81
C SER A 30 0.19 -4.76 4.08
N ALA A 31 0.19 -5.36 5.29
CA ALA A 31 1.04 -6.52 5.59
C ALA A 31 0.61 -7.78 4.83
N LEU A 32 -0.69 -7.99 4.67
CA LEU A 32 -1.23 -9.10 3.87
C LEU A 32 -0.88 -8.92 2.38
N SER A 33 -1.04 -7.71 1.85
CA SER A 33 -0.68 -7.32 0.49
C SER A 33 0.81 -7.55 0.21
N ALA A 34 1.69 -7.03 1.09
CA ALA A 34 3.13 -7.25 1.00
C ALA A 34 3.52 -8.73 1.12
N GLY A 35 2.83 -9.49 1.99
CA GLY A 35 3.03 -10.94 2.11
C GLY A 35 2.69 -11.66 0.81
N ALA A 36 1.52 -11.37 0.22
CA ALA A 36 1.12 -11.94 -1.06
C ALA A 36 2.10 -11.57 -2.19
N ALA A 37 2.50 -10.30 -2.29
CA ALA A 37 3.49 -9.81 -3.26
C ALA A 37 4.82 -10.55 -3.13
N SER A 38 5.31 -10.76 -1.89
CA SER A 38 6.57 -11.46 -1.66
C SER A 38 6.54 -12.93 -2.11
N VAL A 39 5.40 -13.61 -1.89
CA VAL A 39 5.20 -15.00 -2.31
C VAL A 39 5.14 -15.09 -3.84
N LEU A 40 4.41 -14.18 -4.49
CA LEU A 40 4.32 -14.12 -5.94
C LEU A 40 5.67 -13.80 -6.59
N LEU A 41 6.41 -12.85 -6.03
CA LEU A 41 7.75 -12.50 -6.49
C LEU A 41 8.69 -13.70 -6.40
N VAL A 42 8.71 -14.43 -5.28
CA VAL A 42 9.51 -15.66 -5.15
C VAL A 42 9.03 -16.76 -6.10
N ALA A 43 7.72 -16.92 -6.29
CA ALA A 43 7.15 -17.91 -7.20
C ALA A 43 7.55 -17.64 -8.66
N VAL A 44 7.59 -16.38 -9.08
CA VAL A 44 8.06 -15.97 -10.42
C VAL A 44 9.52 -16.38 -10.65
N PHE A 45 10.38 -16.27 -9.63
CA PHE A 45 11.80 -16.63 -9.75
C PHE A 45 12.09 -18.12 -9.62
N ARG A 46 11.35 -18.86 -8.77
CA ARG A 46 11.65 -20.27 -8.45
C ARG A 46 10.73 -21.30 -9.09
N HIS A 47 9.45 -21.00 -9.32
CA HIS A 47 8.43 -21.97 -9.73
C HIS A 47 7.44 -21.36 -10.75
N ALA A 48 7.96 -21.06 -11.95
CA ALA A 48 7.21 -20.48 -13.07
C ALA A 48 5.95 -21.29 -13.45
N ASP A 49 5.99 -22.62 -13.36
CA ASP A 49 4.85 -23.49 -13.69
C ASP A 49 3.72 -23.48 -12.65
N GLU A 50 4.03 -23.22 -11.37
CA GLU A 50 3.02 -23.09 -10.30
C GLU A 50 2.38 -21.69 -10.28
N PHE A 51 3.12 -20.67 -10.71
CA PHE A 51 2.60 -19.31 -10.88
C PHE A 51 1.41 -19.25 -11.85
N ASN A 52 1.42 -20.08 -12.89
CA ASN A 52 0.32 -20.15 -13.86
C ASN A 52 -0.94 -20.86 -13.29
N LYS A 53 -0.77 -21.76 -12.31
CA LYS A 53 -1.89 -22.43 -11.61
C LYS A 53 -2.46 -21.60 -10.45
N ALA A 54 -1.73 -20.59 -9.97
CA ALA A 54 -2.11 -19.74 -8.84
C ALA A 54 -3.12 -18.62 -9.20
N GLY A 55 -4.11 -18.89 -10.06
CA GLY A 55 -5.07 -17.88 -10.54
C GLY A 55 -5.88 -17.21 -9.42
N VAL A 56 -6.13 -17.90 -8.30
CA VAL A 56 -6.81 -17.32 -7.12
C VAL A 56 -5.91 -16.32 -6.39
N LEU A 57 -4.60 -16.60 -6.33
CA LEU A 57 -3.62 -15.70 -5.71
C LEU A 57 -3.47 -14.40 -6.51
N LYS A 58 -3.44 -14.48 -7.85
CA LYS A 58 -3.43 -13.31 -8.74
C LYS A 58 -4.65 -12.40 -8.53
N LYS A 59 -5.85 -12.99 -8.36
CA LYS A 59 -7.09 -12.24 -8.12
C LYS A 59 -7.13 -11.60 -6.72
N PHE A 60 -6.58 -12.27 -5.72
CA PHE A 60 -6.40 -11.69 -4.38
C PHE A 60 -5.39 -10.54 -4.39
N HIS A 61 -4.27 -10.72 -5.11
CA HIS A 61 -3.25 -9.70 -5.23
C HIS A 61 -3.79 -8.42 -5.89
N PHE A 62 -4.63 -8.54 -6.91
CA PHE A 62 -5.32 -7.39 -7.52
C PHE A 62 -6.26 -6.63 -6.56
N CYS A 63 -6.98 -7.35 -5.70
CA CYS A 63 -7.97 -6.75 -4.80
C CYS A 63 -7.32 -5.97 -3.63
N LEU A 64 -6.15 -6.44 -3.17
CA LEU A 64 -5.50 -5.90 -1.97
C LEU A 64 -5.05 -4.43 -2.11
N PRO A 65 -4.36 -4.00 -3.18
CA PRO A 65 -4.01 -2.58 -3.40
C PRO A 65 -5.24 -1.67 -3.56
N ILE A 66 -6.34 -2.16 -4.13
CA ILE A 66 -7.57 -1.38 -4.26
C ILE A 66 -8.15 -1.11 -2.86
N VAL A 67 -8.24 -2.14 -2.02
CA VAL A 67 -8.69 -2.00 -0.64
C VAL A 67 -7.72 -1.11 0.16
N GLU A 68 -6.41 -1.26 -0.04
CA GLU A 68 -5.40 -0.40 0.60
C GLU A 68 -5.58 1.07 0.21
N THR A 69 -5.84 1.36 -1.07
CA THR A 69 -6.13 2.72 -1.55
C THR A 69 -7.36 3.31 -0.87
N LEU A 70 -8.45 2.53 -0.77
CA LEU A 70 -9.68 2.96 -0.09
C LEU A 70 -9.45 3.20 1.41
N LEU A 71 -8.63 2.37 2.06
CA LEU A 71 -8.26 2.55 3.46
C LEU A 71 -7.41 3.80 3.68
N VAL A 72 -6.42 4.07 2.81
CA VAL A 72 -5.61 5.29 2.86
C VAL A 72 -6.49 6.53 2.64
N ALA A 73 -7.37 6.50 1.64
CA ALA A 73 -8.27 7.61 1.33
C ALA A 73 -9.26 7.88 2.48
N SER A 74 -9.86 6.83 3.03
CA SER A 74 -10.78 6.95 4.18
C SER A 74 -10.06 7.44 5.44
N LEU A 75 -8.83 7.00 5.70
CA LEU A 75 -8.02 7.50 6.81
C LEU A 75 -7.72 9.00 6.66
N CYS A 76 -7.32 9.45 5.47
CA CYS A 76 -7.08 10.87 5.19
C CYS A 76 -8.37 11.69 5.37
N PHE A 77 -9.48 11.20 4.83
CA PHE A 77 -10.78 11.87 4.94
C PHE A 77 -11.23 11.98 6.41
N ILE A 78 -11.29 10.86 7.14
CA ILE A 78 -11.75 10.87 8.53
C ILE A 78 -10.84 11.75 9.40
N THR A 79 -9.52 11.68 9.21
CA THR A 79 -8.57 12.49 9.99
C THR A 79 -8.73 13.99 9.71
N ALA A 80 -8.99 14.37 8.46
CA ALA A 80 -9.23 15.77 8.08
C ALA A 80 -10.52 16.35 8.69
N PHE A 81 -11.58 15.54 8.84
CA PHE A 81 -12.85 15.98 9.41
C PHE A 81 -12.95 15.81 10.93
N ASN A 82 -12.05 15.05 11.57
CA ASN A 82 -12.14 14.74 12.99
C ASN A 82 -11.60 15.87 13.88
N SER A 83 -10.57 16.60 13.45
CA SER A 83 -9.98 17.70 14.23
C SER A 83 -9.15 18.65 13.37
N THR A 84 -8.98 19.90 13.81
CA THR A 84 -8.14 20.89 13.14
C THR A 84 -6.66 20.46 13.06
N ALA A 85 -6.15 19.83 14.12
CA ALA A 85 -4.79 19.25 14.11
C ALA A 85 -4.66 18.06 13.14
N GLY A 86 -5.73 17.29 12.95
CA GLY A 86 -5.81 16.22 11.95
C GLY A 86 -5.81 16.75 10.52
N PHE A 87 -6.52 17.85 10.30
CA PHE A 87 -6.51 18.56 9.02
C PHE A 87 -5.11 19.06 8.63
N GLU A 88 -4.40 19.73 9.54
CA GLU A 88 -3.02 20.19 9.31
C GLU A 88 -2.07 19.02 9.01
N SER A 89 -2.24 17.90 9.73
CA SER A 89 -1.42 16.70 9.52
C SER A 89 -1.66 16.09 8.13
N VAL A 90 -2.92 15.94 7.71
CA VAL A 90 -3.28 15.44 6.37
C VAL A 90 -2.84 16.43 5.29
N MET A 91 -2.98 17.74 5.52
CA MET A 91 -2.52 18.77 4.59
C MET A 91 -1.00 18.70 4.41
N SER A 92 -0.24 18.49 5.48
CA SER A 92 1.21 18.31 5.41
C SER A 92 1.62 17.07 4.58
N LEU A 93 0.79 16.02 4.62
CA LEU A 93 0.98 14.78 3.89
C LEU A 93 0.59 14.90 2.41
N VAL A 94 -0.49 15.61 2.09
CA VAL A 94 -1.07 15.68 0.74
C VAL A 94 -0.52 16.85 -0.07
N ALA A 95 -0.26 17.99 0.58
CA ALA A 95 0.16 19.25 -0.05
C ALA A 95 1.35 19.94 0.65
N GLY A 96 1.88 19.37 1.74
CA GLY A 96 3.05 19.89 2.44
C GLY A 96 4.35 19.19 2.07
N GLU A 97 5.29 19.16 3.00
CA GLU A 97 6.66 18.65 2.80
C GLU A 97 6.70 17.18 2.34
N TRP A 98 5.73 16.36 2.78
CA TRP A 98 5.68 14.93 2.47
C TRP A 98 4.82 14.60 1.24
N ALA A 99 4.23 15.62 0.58
CA ALA A 99 3.35 15.45 -0.58
C ALA A 99 3.99 14.67 -1.73
N VAL A 100 5.26 14.94 -2.03
CA VAL A 100 5.97 14.24 -3.12
C VAL A 100 6.07 12.75 -2.82
N TRP A 101 6.41 12.37 -1.59
CA TRP A 101 6.53 10.98 -1.17
C TRP A 101 5.16 10.28 -1.09
N PHE A 102 4.11 11.00 -0.69
CA PHE A 102 2.75 10.49 -0.69
C PHE A 102 2.23 10.23 -2.11
N TRP A 103 2.30 11.22 -3.00
CA TRP A 103 1.76 11.08 -4.35
C TRP A 103 2.62 10.22 -5.25
N LEU A 104 3.93 10.44 -5.28
CA LEU A 104 4.82 9.74 -6.20
C LEU A 104 5.21 8.36 -5.66
N GLY A 105 5.56 8.28 -4.37
CA GLY A 105 5.97 7.04 -3.72
C GLY A 105 4.82 6.11 -3.42
N LEU A 106 3.84 6.56 -2.62
CA LEU A 106 2.75 5.70 -2.18
C LEU A 106 1.66 5.55 -3.24
N VAL A 107 1.13 6.65 -3.77
CA VAL A 107 0.00 6.59 -4.71
C VAL A 107 0.44 6.09 -6.08
N PHE A 108 1.49 6.66 -6.67
CA PHE A 108 1.91 6.29 -8.02
C PHE A 108 2.66 4.95 -8.04
N VAL A 109 3.79 4.85 -7.34
CA VAL A 109 4.63 3.64 -7.35
C VAL A 109 4.01 2.48 -6.55
N GLY A 110 3.38 2.78 -5.42
CA GLY A 110 2.85 1.75 -4.51
C GLY A 110 1.47 1.21 -4.87
N LEU A 111 0.63 1.99 -5.57
CA LEU A 111 -0.77 1.65 -5.82
C LEU A 111 -1.12 1.66 -7.32
N ILE A 112 -0.96 2.79 -8.01
CA ILE A 112 -1.38 2.95 -9.42
C ILE A 112 -0.56 2.07 -10.35
N LEU A 113 0.77 2.08 -10.22
CA LEU A 113 1.67 1.31 -11.07
C LEU A 113 1.40 -0.20 -10.96
N PRO A 114 1.39 -0.82 -9.76
CA PRO A 114 1.11 -2.25 -9.65
C PRO A 114 -0.31 -2.61 -10.11
N THR A 115 -1.33 -1.83 -9.74
CA THR A 115 -2.71 -2.10 -10.19
C THR A 115 -2.87 -1.97 -11.70
N ALA A 116 -2.23 -0.99 -12.35
CA ALA A 116 -2.29 -0.81 -13.79
C ALA A 116 -1.57 -1.94 -14.54
N LEU A 117 -0.38 -2.34 -14.07
CA LEU A 117 0.37 -3.46 -14.66
C LEU A 117 -0.41 -4.77 -14.57
N GLU A 118 -0.99 -5.07 -13.41
CA GLU A 118 -1.81 -6.26 -13.22
C GLU A 118 -3.10 -6.23 -14.02
N THR A 119 -3.80 -5.09 -14.08
CA THR A 119 -5.02 -4.95 -14.88
C THR A 119 -4.72 -5.20 -16.36
N TRP A 120 -3.62 -4.65 -16.86
CA TRP A 120 -3.20 -4.84 -18.24
C TRP A 120 -2.86 -6.31 -18.53
N LEU A 121 -2.18 -6.98 -17.59
CA LEU A 121 -1.81 -8.39 -17.70
C LEU A 121 -3.01 -9.33 -17.59
N LEU A 122 -4.01 -9.03 -16.76
CA LEU A 122 -5.21 -9.86 -16.57
C LEU A 122 -6.29 -9.65 -17.66
N PHE A 123 -6.44 -8.43 -18.17
CA PHE A 123 -7.57 -8.09 -19.05
C PHE A 123 -7.19 -8.01 -20.54
N PHE A 124 -5.94 -7.62 -20.85
CA PHE A 124 -5.49 -7.40 -22.23
C PHE A 124 -4.53 -8.49 -22.75
N SER A 125 -3.97 -9.34 -21.88
CA SER A 125 -3.01 -10.36 -22.28
C SER A 125 -3.68 -11.68 -22.68
N SER A 126 -3.27 -12.26 -23.81
CA SER A 126 -3.67 -13.62 -24.19
C SER A 126 -2.98 -14.67 -23.31
N LYS A 127 -3.62 -15.82 -23.06
CA LYS A 127 -3.09 -16.90 -22.20
C LYS A 127 -1.69 -17.39 -22.60
N GLU A 128 -1.31 -17.29 -23.88
CA GLU A 128 0.04 -17.61 -24.36
C GLU A 128 1.11 -16.60 -23.91
N PHE A 129 0.75 -15.33 -23.74
CA PHE A 129 1.67 -14.30 -23.29
C PHE A 129 1.87 -14.33 -21.77
N GLU A 130 0.91 -14.91 -21.04
CA GLU A 130 0.99 -15.13 -19.59
C GLU A 130 2.13 -16.08 -19.20
N GLU A 131 2.51 -17.01 -20.09
CA GLU A 131 3.68 -17.90 -19.93
C GLU A 131 5.00 -17.28 -20.42
N SER A 132 4.96 -16.05 -20.97
CA SER A 132 6.16 -15.39 -21.46
C SER A 132 7.02 -14.84 -20.32
N LYS A 133 8.34 -14.94 -20.47
CA LYS A 133 9.32 -14.30 -19.57
C LYS A 133 9.06 -12.80 -19.35
N LYS A 134 8.45 -12.12 -20.34
CA LYS A 134 8.06 -10.70 -20.22
C LYS A 134 6.89 -10.49 -19.26
N ALA A 135 5.86 -11.35 -19.27
CA ALA A 135 4.75 -11.26 -18.33
C ALA A 135 5.20 -11.55 -16.90
N HIS A 136 6.11 -12.51 -16.73
CA HIS A 136 6.72 -12.81 -15.44
C HIS A 136 7.52 -11.61 -14.89
N LEU A 137 8.30 -10.93 -15.74
CA LEU A 137 9.03 -9.72 -15.34
C LEU A 137 8.08 -8.56 -14.97
N ILE A 138 7.00 -8.37 -15.73
CA ILE A 138 5.99 -7.33 -15.45
C ILE A 138 5.29 -7.61 -14.13
N SER A 139 4.94 -8.88 -13.84
CA SER A 139 4.37 -9.26 -12.54
C SER A 139 5.36 -9.00 -11.41
N ALA A 140 6.62 -9.43 -11.55
CA ALA A 140 7.62 -9.18 -10.52
C ALA A 140 7.86 -7.67 -10.27
N ALA A 141 7.77 -6.85 -11.32
CA ALA A 141 7.84 -5.39 -11.18
C ALA A 141 6.61 -4.82 -10.44
N SER A 142 5.41 -5.36 -10.67
CA SER A 142 4.21 -5.04 -9.90
C SER A 142 4.40 -5.39 -8.42
N ASP A 143 4.79 -6.63 -8.13
CA ASP A 143 5.01 -7.13 -6.77
C ASP A 143 6.03 -6.27 -6.01
N ALA A 144 7.13 -5.90 -6.68
CA ALA A 144 8.14 -4.99 -6.14
C ALA A 144 7.56 -3.59 -5.82
N GLY A 145 6.70 -3.07 -6.69
CA GLY A 145 5.97 -1.82 -6.47
C GLY A 145 5.10 -1.87 -5.22
N VAL A 146 4.33 -2.95 -5.02
CA VAL A 146 3.50 -3.16 -3.82
C VAL A 146 4.35 -3.21 -2.55
N LEU A 147 5.51 -3.88 -2.58
CA LEU A 147 6.43 -3.93 -1.45
C LEU A 147 7.00 -2.54 -1.10
N VAL A 148 7.40 -1.76 -2.11
CA VAL A 148 7.86 -0.38 -1.94
C VAL A 148 6.74 0.51 -1.39
N GLY A 149 5.52 0.36 -1.93
CA GLY A 149 4.33 1.06 -1.46
C GLY A 149 4.03 0.79 0.00
N GLY A 150 4.05 -0.48 0.40
CA GLY A 150 3.87 -0.90 1.79
C GLY A 150 4.96 -0.34 2.73
N PHE A 151 6.21 -0.29 2.28
CA PHE A 151 7.27 0.36 3.05
C PHE A 151 7.04 1.88 3.19
N MET A 152 6.71 2.55 2.08
CA MET A 152 6.46 3.98 2.03
C MET A 152 5.27 4.36 2.91
N LEU A 153 4.20 3.56 2.93
CA LEU A 153 3.05 3.75 3.80
C LEU A 153 3.45 3.77 5.27
N ARG A 154 4.25 2.80 5.71
CA ARG A 154 4.71 2.71 7.10
C ARG A 154 5.61 3.90 7.44
N TYR A 155 6.49 4.28 6.53
CA TYR A 155 7.37 5.42 6.68
C TYR A 155 6.58 6.74 6.80
N LEU A 156 5.61 6.97 5.91
CA LEU A 156 4.77 8.17 5.90
C LEU A 156 3.89 8.26 7.13
N VAL A 157 3.29 7.15 7.60
CA VAL A 157 2.50 7.16 8.84
C VAL A 157 3.35 7.55 10.05
N VAL A 158 4.61 7.13 10.09
CA VAL A 158 5.53 7.50 11.17
C VAL A 158 5.97 8.95 11.05
N MET A 159 6.46 9.36 9.87
CA MET A 159 7.02 10.70 9.66
C MET A 159 5.96 11.79 9.68
N ALA A 160 4.75 11.55 9.19
CA ALA A 160 3.67 12.54 9.19
C ALA A 160 3.09 12.81 10.59
N ALA A 161 3.38 11.96 11.57
CA ALA A 161 3.06 12.26 12.96
C ALA A 161 4.09 13.21 13.60
N VAL A 162 5.37 13.12 13.24
CA VAL A 162 6.45 13.92 13.84
C VAL A 162 6.30 15.44 13.68
N PRO A 163 5.84 16.04 12.56
CA PRO A 163 5.82 17.50 12.42
C PRO A 163 4.88 18.21 13.42
N VAL A 164 3.92 17.51 14.04
CA VAL A 164 3.06 18.12 15.07
C VAL A 164 3.82 18.33 16.40
N THR A 165 4.95 17.66 16.63
CA THR A 165 5.75 17.81 17.87
C THR A 165 6.73 18.98 17.88
N PHE A 166 7.08 19.56 16.73
CA PHE A 166 8.06 20.65 16.68
C PHE A 166 7.44 22.06 16.67
N VAL A 167 6.11 22.16 16.62
CA VAL A 167 5.36 23.44 16.61
C VAL A 167 4.63 23.69 17.94
N MET A 168 4.89 22.90 18.98
CA MET A 168 4.41 23.15 20.35
C MET A 168 5.55 23.63 21.25
#